data_AF-A0A534JZ31-F1
#
_entry.id   AF-A0A534JZ31-F1
#
_cell.length_a   1.000
_cell.length_b   1.000
_cell.length_c   1.000
_cell.angle_alpha   90.00
_cell.angle_beta   90.00
_cell.angle_gamma   90.00
#
_symmetry.space_group_name_H-M   'P 1'
#
loop_
_entity.id
_entity.type
_entity.pdbx_description
1 polymer ?
#
loop_
_entity_poly.entity_id
_entity_poly.type
_entity_poly.pdbx_seq_one_letter_code
_entity_poly.pdbx_strand_id
1 'polypeptide(L)'
;MNLLVNKAIRRLVEWDIYAEKFGLVALPTSLIERLMDYLTDQEATELGRWVGENLIPEFITFWFKEVSLQAMVVGFPRLQSRYGRAFEYEEHVEGGKWTIIFKHGAGSKWSLYYEALLKTAFRDLLKTDLVIDKTDDQVVARFALK
;
A
#
# COMPACT_ATOMS: atom_id res chain seq x y z
N MET A 1 19.29 -14.77 23.34
CA MET A 1 19.35 -14.23 21.96
C MET A 1 18.97 -12.75 22.03
N ASN A 2 19.73 -11.85 21.39
CA ASN A 2 19.60 -10.39 21.57
C ASN A 2 18.46 -9.81 20.70
N LEU A 3 17.60 -8.97 21.29
CA LEU A 3 16.46 -8.33 20.62
C LEU A 3 16.85 -7.53 19.36
N LEU A 4 17.99 -6.83 19.40
CA LEU A 4 18.49 -6.04 18.27
C LEU A 4 18.90 -6.94 17.10
N VAL A 5 19.60 -8.02 17.40
CA VAL A 5 20.01 -9.02 16.40
C VAL A 5 18.79 -9.63 15.73
N ASN A 6 17.77 -9.99 16.50
CA ASN A 6 16.53 -10.54 15.96
C ASN A 6 15.79 -9.54 15.06
N LYS A 7 15.74 -8.26 15.43
CA LYS A 7 15.13 -7.21 14.58
C LYS A 7 15.89 -7.02 13.27
N ALA A 8 17.22 -7.01 13.32
CA ALA A 8 18.06 -6.86 12.13
C ALA A 8 17.91 -8.04 11.16
N ILE A 9 18.01 -9.27 11.66
CA ILE A 9 17.83 -10.49 10.84
C ILE A 9 16.43 -10.52 10.23
N ARG A 10 15.40 -10.18 11.02
CA ARG A 10 14.03 -10.15 10.52
C ARG A 10 13.85 -9.16 9.38
N ARG A 11 14.36 -7.93 9.52
CA ARG A 11 14.32 -6.93 8.45
C ARG A 11 15.07 -7.41 7.19
N LEU A 12 16.25 -7.99 7.36
CA LEU A 12 17.05 -8.50 6.23
C LEU A 12 16.27 -9.54 5.43
N VAL A 13 15.65 -10.51 6.12
CA VAL A 13 14.94 -11.63 5.49
C VAL A 13 13.56 -11.24 4.97
N GLU A 14 12.81 -10.40 5.69
CA GLU A 14 11.45 -9.99 5.27
C GLU A 14 11.46 -8.88 4.22
N TRP A 15 12.48 -8.02 4.20
CA TRP A 15 12.51 -6.81 3.38
C TRP A 15 13.77 -6.65 2.54
N ASP A 16 14.94 -6.44 3.16
CA ASP A 16 16.09 -5.87 2.45
C ASP A 16 16.55 -6.75 1.25
N ILE A 17 16.59 -8.08 1.40
CA ILE A 17 16.95 -9.01 0.31
C ILE A 17 15.99 -8.93 -0.87
N TYR A 18 14.70 -8.82 -0.60
CA TYR A 18 13.69 -8.78 -1.65
C TYR A 18 13.61 -7.38 -2.28
N ALA A 19 13.73 -6.33 -1.46
CA ALA A 19 13.79 -4.93 -1.89
C ALA A 19 14.90 -4.71 -2.91
N GLU A 20 16.10 -5.23 -2.63
CA GLU A 20 17.25 -5.16 -3.53
C GLU A 20 16.97 -5.90 -4.85
N LYS A 21 16.48 -7.14 -4.78
CA LYS A 21 16.22 -7.95 -5.99
C LYS A 21 15.10 -7.40 -6.86
N PHE A 22 14.11 -6.73 -6.26
CA PHE A 22 13.03 -6.07 -6.98
C PHE A 22 13.46 -4.73 -7.60
N GLY A 23 14.58 -4.15 -7.12
CA GLY A 23 15.08 -2.86 -7.61
C GLY A 23 14.51 -1.64 -6.88
N LEU A 24 14.11 -1.79 -5.61
CA LEU A 24 13.69 -0.64 -4.81
C LEU A 24 14.88 0.28 -4.51
N VAL A 25 14.64 1.59 -4.62
CA VAL A 25 15.61 2.63 -4.28
C VAL A 25 15.14 3.41 -3.05
N ALA A 26 16.08 3.72 -2.16
CA ALA A 26 15.79 4.57 -1.00
C ALA A 26 15.83 6.04 -1.41
N LEU A 27 14.75 6.77 -1.13
CA LEU A 27 14.63 8.20 -1.40
C LEU A 27 14.25 8.95 -0.11
N PRO A 28 14.73 10.20 0.09
CA PRO A 28 14.25 11.03 1.19
C PRO A 28 12.74 11.27 1.06
N THR A 29 12.00 11.15 2.17
CA THR A 29 10.55 11.39 2.19
C THR A 29 10.20 12.78 1.64
N SER A 30 10.96 13.80 2.03
CA SER A 30 10.77 15.18 1.54
C SER A 30 10.95 15.34 0.03
N LEU A 31 11.78 14.50 -0.61
CA LEU A 31 11.91 14.51 -2.07
C LEU A 31 10.65 13.92 -2.71
N ILE A 32 10.12 12.82 -2.17
CA ILE A 32 8.89 12.18 -2.65
C ILE A 32 7.68 13.11 -2.50
N GLU A 33 7.56 13.79 -1.35
CA GLU A 33 6.54 14.81 -1.12
C GLU A 33 6.66 15.95 -2.15
N ARG A 34 7.88 16.46 -2.35
CA ARG A 34 8.14 17.52 -3.33
C ARG A 34 7.82 17.11 -4.77
N LEU A 35 8.06 15.85 -5.13
CA LEU A 35 7.70 15.34 -6.46
C LEU A 35 6.18 15.28 -6.63
N MET A 36 5.43 14.86 -5.60
CA MET A 36 3.97 14.86 -5.62
C MET A 36 3.40 16.27 -5.76
N ASP A 37 4.05 17.29 -5.17
CA ASP A 37 3.61 18.69 -5.29
C ASP A 37 3.58 19.18 -6.75
N TYR A 38 4.45 18.67 -7.62
CA TYR A 38 4.48 19.03 -9.04
C TYR A 38 3.33 18.45 -9.85
N LEU A 39 2.66 17.41 -9.33
CA LEU A 39 1.52 16.81 -10.01
C LEU A 39 0.26 17.63 -9.76
N THR A 40 -0.59 17.71 -10.79
CA THR A 40 -2.00 18.05 -10.63
C THR A 40 -2.75 16.91 -9.94
N ASP A 41 -3.94 17.20 -9.40
CA ASP A 41 -4.82 16.19 -8.79
C ASP A 41 -5.16 15.05 -9.76
N GLN A 42 -5.32 15.38 -11.05
CA GLN A 42 -5.56 14.38 -12.10
C GLN A 42 -4.35 13.50 -12.34
N GLU A 43 -3.14 14.07 -12.40
CA GLU A 43 -1.90 13.30 -12.58
C GLU A 43 -1.59 12.42 -11.36
N ALA A 44 -1.86 12.89 -10.14
CA ALA A 44 -1.76 12.07 -8.93
C ALA A 44 -2.73 10.88 -8.96
N THR A 45 -3.97 11.11 -9.41
CA THR A 45 -4.97 10.06 -9.61
C THR A 45 -4.54 9.06 -10.67
N GLU A 46 -3.98 9.52 -11.79
CA GLU A 46 -3.48 8.66 -12.87
C GLU A 46 -2.30 7.81 -12.40
N LEU A 47 -1.36 8.41 -11.68
CA LEU A 47 -0.25 7.69 -11.08
C LEU A 47 -0.73 6.60 -10.12
N GLY A 48 -1.75 6.90 -9.30
CA GLY A 48 -2.38 5.92 -8.41
C GLY A 48 -2.98 4.75 -9.18
N ARG A 49 -3.71 5.02 -10.26
CA ARG A 49 -4.26 3.97 -11.15
C ARG A 49 -3.14 3.12 -11.75
N TRP A 50 -2.12 3.75 -12.35
CA TRP A 50 -1.00 3.04 -12.95
C TRP A 50 -0.30 2.13 -11.94
N VAL A 51 -0.08 2.61 -10.71
CA VAL A 51 0.53 1.80 -9.65
C VAL A 51 -0.37 0.61 -9.28
N GLY A 52 -1.68 0.83 -9.12
CA GLY A 52 -2.63 -0.25 -8.81
C GLY A 52 -2.76 -1.30 -9.92
N GLU A 53 -2.64 -0.89 -11.19
CA GLU A 53 -2.74 -1.78 -12.36
C GLU A 53 -1.44 -2.55 -12.66
N ASN A 54 -0.29 -1.94 -12.40
CA ASN A 54 0.99 -2.45 -12.89
C ASN A 54 1.94 -2.83 -11.75
N LEU A 55 2.31 -1.85 -10.91
CA LEU A 55 3.38 -2.02 -9.92
C LEU A 55 2.96 -2.91 -8.73
N ILE A 56 1.75 -2.74 -8.22
CA ILE A 56 1.27 -3.54 -7.07
C ILE A 56 1.17 -5.03 -7.42
N PRO A 57 0.52 -5.45 -8.54
CA PRO A 57 0.49 -6.86 -8.92
C PRO A 57 1.88 -7.45 -9.15
N GLU A 58 2.81 -6.70 -9.76
CA GLU A 58 4.20 -7.14 -9.95
C GLU A 58 4.91 -7.35 -8.62
N PHE A 59 4.81 -6.39 -7.70
CA PHE A 59 5.38 -6.49 -6.36
C PHE A 59 4.84 -7.70 -5.62
N ILE A 60 3.52 -7.87 -5.61
CA ILE A 60 2.87 -8.96 -4.89
C ILE A 60 3.26 -10.31 -5.47
N THR A 61 3.30 -10.44 -6.79
CA THR A 61 3.76 -11.67 -7.46
C THR A 61 5.21 -11.97 -7.09
N PHE A 62 6.08 -10.96 -7.04
CA PHE A 62 7.48 -11.15 -6.69
C PHE A 62 7.67 -11.63 -5.24
N TRP A 63 7.01 -10.98 -4.27
CA TRP A 63 7.12 -11.31 -2.83
C TRP A 63 6.33 -12.56 -2.43
N PHE A 64 5.05 -12.61 -2.81
CA PHE A 64 4.07 -13.57 -2.31
C PHE A 64 3.76 -14.70 -3.30
N LYS A 65 4.31 -14.66 -4.52
CA LYS A 65 4.18 -15.67 -5.59
C LYS A 65 2.80 -15.77 -6.25
N GLU A 66 1.79 -15.16 -5.66
CA GLU A 66 0.45 -15.08 -6.21
C GLU A 66 -0.22 -13.75 -5.84
N VAL A 67 -1.07 -13.24 -6.74
CA VAL A 67 -1.96 -12.13 -6.44
C VAL A 67 -3.24 -12.69 -5.82
N SER A 68 -3.35 -12.57 -4.50
CA SER A 68 -4.54 -12.97 -3.75
C SER A 68 -5.03 -11.83 -2.88
N LEU A 69 -6.31 -11.88 -2.51
CA LEU A 69 -6.89 -10.88 -1.61
C LEU A 69 -6.16 -10.84 -0.27
N GLN A 70 -5.76 -12.00 0.27
CA GLN A 70 -4.98 -12.06 1.51
C GLN A 70 -3.63 -11.35 1.37
N ALA A 71 -2.93 -11.54 0.25
CA ALA A 71 -1.67 -10.85 -0.02
C ALA A 71 -1.90 -9.32 -0.17
N MET A 72 -2.95 -8.92 -0.87
CA MET A 72 -3.32 -7.52 -1.12
C MET A 72 -3.79 -6.75 0.13
N VAL A 73 -4.48 -7.43 1.04
CA VAL A 73 -5.10 -6.79 2.21
C VAL A 73 -4.24 -6.94 3.46
N VAL A 74 -3.58 -8.08 3.66
CA VAL A 74 -2.85 -8.32 4.91
C VAL A 74 -1.35 -8.32 4.67
N GLY A 75 -0.86 -9.12 3.71
CA GLY A 75 0.57 -9.32 3.52
C GLY A 75 1.30 -8.05 3.10
N PHE A 76 0.95 -7.53 1.94
CA PHE A 76 1.62 -6.38 1.33
C PHE A 76 1.49 -5.10 2.16
N PRO A 77 0.30 -4.66 2.60
CA PRO A 77 0.19 -3.40 3.35
C PRO A 77 0.91 -3.43 4.70
N ARG A 78 0.89 -4.56 5.43
CA ARG A 78 1.66 -4.70 6.68
C ARG A 78 3.16 -4.66 6.44
N LEU A 79 3.64 -5.29 5.36
CA LEU A 79 5.05 -5.26 4.98
C LEU A 79 5.49 -3.83 4.64
N GLN A 80 4.69 -3.13 3.81
CA GLN A 80 4.94 -1.74 3.44
C GLN A 80 4.88 -0.81 4.66
N SER A 81 3.91 -0.96 5.54
CA SER A 81 3.81 -0.14 6.75
C SER A 81 5.00 -0.36 7.68
N ARG A 82 5.42 -1.62 7.86
CA ARG A 82 6.53 -1.99 8.75
C ARG A 82 7.89 -1.50 8.23
N TYR A 83 8.14 -1.61 6.93
CA TYR A 83 9.48 -1.42 6.36
C TYR A 83 9.56 -0.31 5.32
N GLY A 84 8.56 -0.18 4.45
CA GLY A 84 8.47 0.86 3.42
C GLY A 84 8.09 2.25 3.95
N ARG A 85 7.38 2.30 5.09
CA ARG A 85 6.95 3.55 5.78
C ARG A 85 6.16 4.51 4.89
N ALA A 86 5.46 3.98 3.88
CA ALA A 86 4.60 4.77 3.00
C ALA A 86 3.31 5.25 3.70
N PHE A 87 2.84 4.47 4.68
CA PHE A 87 1.67 4.75 5.50
C PHE A 87 1.68 3.90 6.79
N GLU A 88 0.97 4.36 7.82
CA GLU A 88 0.48 3.49 8.89
C GLU A 88 -0.69 2.66 8.34
N TYR A 89 -0.72 1.38 8.69
CA TYR A 89 -1.72 0.43 8.23
C TYR A 89 -2.52 -0.17 9.38
N GLU A 90 -3.83 -0.06 9.30
CA GLU A 90 -4.77 -0.74 10.19
C GLU A 90 -5.82 -1.49 9.39
N GLU A 91 -6.23 -2.64 9.90
CA GLU A 91 -7.22 -3.51 9.27
C GLU A 91 -8.16 -4.08 10.34
N HIS A 92 -9.46 -4.09 10.05
CA HIS A 92 -10.48 -4.61 10.94
C HIS A 92 -11.51 -5.40 10.17
N VAL A 93 -11.98 -6.52 10.75
CA VAL A 93 -13.00 -7.38 10.17
C VAL A 93 -14.13 -7.57 11.16
N GLU A 94 -15.33 -7.15 10.79
CA GLU A 94 -16.54 -7.30 11.60
C GLU A 94 -17.70 -7.78 10.71
N GLY A 95 -18.32 -8.91 11.06
CA GLY A 95 -19.47 -9.44 10.32
C GLY A 95 -19.21 -9.69 8.83
N GLY A 96 -17.98 -10.08 8.45
CA GLY A 96 -17.57 -10.30 7.05
C GLY A 96 -17.28 -9.03 6.26
N LYS A 97 -17.37 -7.85 6.89
CA LYS A 97 -16.97 -6.57 6.31
C LYS A 97 -15.56 -6.22 6.75
N TRP A 98 -14.73 -5.91 5.78
CA TRP A 98 -13.38 -5.45 5.96
C TRP A 98 -13.36 -3.92 5.96
N THR A 99 -12.60 -3.35 6.88
CA THR A 99 -12.19 -1.95 6.87
C THR A 99 -10.68 -1.92 6.89
N ILE A 100 -10.08 -1.24 5.92
CA ILE A 100 -8.65 -1.01 5.85
C ILE A 100 -8.37 0.49 5.85
N ILE A 101 -7.31 0.90 6.55
CA ILE A 101 -6.97 2.31 6.75
C ILE A 101 -5.52 2.52 6.36
N PHE A 102 -5.29 3.42 5.42
CA PHE A 102 -3.96 3.92 5.06
C PHE A 102 -3.85 5.34 5.62
N LYS A 103 -3.12 5.52 6.72
CA LYS A 103 -2.84 6.85 7.28
C LYS A 103 -1.46 7.30 6.83
N HIS A 104 -1.42 8.24 5.92
CA HIS A 104 -0.20 8.66 5.22
C HIS A 104 0.28 10.06 5.60
N GLY A 105 -0.60 10.96 6.08
CA GLY A 105 -0.19 12.27 6.62
C GLY A 105 0.51 13.19 5.61
N ALA A 106 0.16 13.09 4.33
CA ALA A 106 0.93 13.67 3.22
C ALA A 106 0.12 14.60 2.31
N GLY A 107 -1.12 14.95 2.68
CA GLY A 107 -1.96 15.86 1.91
C GLY A 107 -2.83 15.21 0.82
N SER A 108 -3.78 15.99 0.31
CA SER A 108 -4.91 15.53 -0.52
C SER A 108 -4.53 14.78 -1.80
N LYS A 109 -3.40 15.12 -2.43
CA LYS A 109 -2.91 14.42 -3.64
C LYS A 109 -2.53 12.98 -3.35
N TRP A 110 -1.96 12.70 -2.19
CA TRP A 110 -1.70 11.32 -1.77
C TRP A 110 -2.99 10.56 -1.50
N SER A 111 -4.00 11.23 -0.97
CA SER A 111 -5.32 10.61 -0.78
C SER A 111 -6.00 10.26 -2.10
N LEU A 112 -5.88 11.13 -3.12
CA LEU A 112 -6.31 10.86 -4.50
C LEU A 112 -5.55 9.67 -5.10
N TYR A 113 -4.22 9.65 -4.94
CA TYR A 113 -3.37 8.56 -5.38
C TYR A 113 -3.78 7.22 -4.75
N TYR A 114 -3.91 7.15 -3.43
CA TYR A 114 -4.26 5.90 -2.73
C TYR A 114 -5.70 5.45 -3.03
N GLU A 115 -6.65 6.37 -3.16
CA GLU A 115 -8.01 6.03 -3.61
C GLU A 115 -7.98 5.34 -4.98
N ALA A 116 -7.29 5.93 -5.96
CA ALA A 116 -7.19 5.39 -7.32
C ALA A 116 -6.46 4.05 -7.35
N LEU A 117 -5.37 3.93 -6.58
CA LEU A 117 -4.63 2.69 -6.40
C LEU A 117 -5.54 1.59 -5.87
N LEU A 118 -6.24 1.83 -4.75
CA LEU A 118 -7.09 0.82 -4.12
C LEU A 118 -8.25 0.40 -5.03
N LYS A 119 -8.94 1.34 -5.67
CA LYS A 119 -10.00 1.04 -6.64
C LYS A 119 -9.52 0.15 -7.78
N THR A 120 -8.29 0.37 -8.21
CA THR A 120 -7.71 -0.35 -9.35
C THR A 120 -7.21 -1.72 -8.93
N ALA A 121 -6.42 -1.79 -7.86
CA ALA A 121 -5.82 -3.04 -7.40
C ALA A 121 -6.86 -4.05 -6.90
N PHE A 122 -8.02 -3.58 -6.41
CA PHE A 122 -9.11 -4.46 -5.99
C PHE A 122 -10.15 -4.76 -7.07
N ARG A 123 -10.09 -4.12 -8.24
CA ARG A 123 -11.12 -4.16 -9.30
C ARG A 123 -11.55 -5.58 -9.66
N ASP A 124 -10.57 -6.47 -9.87
CA ASP A 124 -10.82 -7.84 -10.31
C ASP A 124 -10.83 -8.86 -9.15
N LEU A 125 -10.42 -8.43 -7.95
CA LEU A 125 -10.33 -9.28 -6.76
C LEU A 125 -11.62 -9.27 -5.94
N LEU A 126 -12.33 -8.13 -5.93
CA LEU A 126 -13.57 -7.98 -5.19
C LEU A 126 -14.77 -8.27 -6.09
N LYS A 127 -15.68 -9.11 -5.60
CA LYS A 127 -17.00 -9.36 -6.23
C LYS A 127 -18.09 -8.44 -5.66
N THR A 128 -17.68 -7.39 -4.95
CA THR A 128 -18.53 -6.43 -4.25
C THR A 128 -17.97 -5.03 -4.44
N ASP A 129 -18.79 -4.02 -4.18
CA ASP A 129 -18.35 -2.63 -4.23
C ASP A 129 -17.30 -2.33 -3.16
N LEU A 130 -16.31 -1.53 -3.57
CA LEU A 130 -15.32 -0.92 -2.70
C LEU A 130 -15.77 0.50 -2.38
N VAL A 131 -16.13 0.76 -1.13
CA VAL A 131 -16.46 2.10 -0.65
C VAL A 131 -15.20 2.75 -0.10
N ILE A 132 -14.86 3.94 -0.59
CA ILE A 132 -13.70 4.70 -0.12
C ILE A 132 -14.14 6.04 0.44
N ASP A 133 -13.70 6.33 1.67
CA ASP A 133 -13.69 7.66 2.25
C ASP A 133 -12.25 8.13 2.38
N LYS A 134 -12.03 9.44 2.26
CA LYS A 134 -10.70 10.02 2.45
C LYS A 134 -10.74 11.40 3.08
N THR A 135 -9.68 11.73 3.81
CA THR A 135 -9.33 13.10 4.18
C THR A 135 -8.00 13.44 3.50
N ASP A 136 -7.41 14.59 3.82
CA ASP A 136 -6.08 14.95 3.30
C ASP A 136 -4.97 14.01 3.79
N ASP A 137 -5.19 13.25 4.87
CA ASP A 137 -4.11 12.48 5.52
C ASP A 137 -4.38 10.98 5.66
N GLN A 138 -5.59 10.53 5.31
CA GLN A 138 -5.94 9.13 5.37
C GLN A 138 -6.93 8.72 4.28
N VAL A 139 -6.85 7.44 3.89
CA VAL A 139 -7.82 6.76 3.03
C VAL A 139 -8.36 5.55 3.78
N VAL A 140 -9.68 5.44 3.85
CA VAL A 140 -10.41 4.33 4.47
C VAL A 140 -11.17 3.60 3.39
N ALA A 141 -10.85 2.32 3.19
CA ALA A 141 -11.53 1.46 2.24
C ALA A 141 -12.35 0.40 2.97
N ARG A 142 -13.60 0.20 2.53
CA ARG A 142 -14.52 -0.79 3.09
C ARG A 142 -15.11 -1.66 2.00
N PHE A 143 -15.13 -2.97 2.22
CA PHE A 143 -15.67 -3.96 1.31
C PHE A 143 -16.15 -5.20 2.07
N ALA A 144 -16.94 -6.06 1.42
CA ALA A 144 -17.39 -7.32 2.00
C ALA A 144 -16.83 -8.50 1.20
N LEU A 145 -16.59 -9.62 1.86
CA LEU A 145 -16.27 -10.86 1.16
C LEU A 145 -17.52 -11.73 1.09
N LYS A 146 -17.81 -12.24 -0.11
CA LYS A 146 -18.85 -13.24 -0.34
C LYS A 146 -18.32 -14.63 -0.02
#